data_AF-A0AA96PFE4-F1
#
_entry.id   AF-A0AA96PFE4-F1
#
_cell.length_a   1.000
_cell.length_b   1.000
_cell.length_c   1.000
_cell.angle_alpha   90.00
_cell.angle_beta   90.00
_cell.angle_gamma   90.00
#
_symmetry.space_group_name_H-M   'P 1'
#
loop_
_entity.id
_entity.type
_entity.pdbx_description
1 polymer ?
#
loop_
_entity_poly.entity_id
_entity_poly.type
_entity_poly.pdbx_seq_one_letter_code
_entity_poly.pdbx_strand_id
1 'polypeptide(L)' 'MGQMNWTPQVESSTFTRASLEYRRKASALSQRASVEADPRKIRALLQLAISWIQVAENEELMASEYRASAHMHSF' A
#
# COMPACT_ATOMS: atom_id res chain seq x y z
N MET A 1 26.32 -12.16 -29.80
CA MET A 1 25.88 -10.84 -29.27
C MET A 1 24.38 -10.73 -29.50
N GLY A 2 23.58 -11.20 -28.55
CA GLY A 2 22.11 -11.13 -28.63
C GLY A 2 21.61 -10.02 -27.72
N GLN A 3 20.98 -9.00 -28.29
CA GLN A 3 20.35 -7.92 -27.55
C GLN A 3 19.18 -8.49 -26.74
N MET A 4 19.35 -8.60 -25.42
CA MET A 4 18.23 -8.77 -24.50
C MET A 4 17.52 -7.43 -24.39
N ASN A 5 16.40 -7.32 -25.09
CA ASN A 5 15.46 -6.23 -24.97
C ASN A 5 14.79 -6.33 -23.59
N TRP A 6 15.43 -5.77 -22.56
CA TRP A 6 14.83 -5.59 -21.24
C TRP A 6 13.77 -4.51 -21.38
N THR A 7 12.56 -4.88 -21.82
CA THR A 7 11.39 -4.07 -21.49
C THR A 7 11.21 -4.21 -19.98
N PRO A 8 11.37 -3.15 -19.16
CA PRO A 8 10.82 -3.19 -17.84
C PRO A 8 9.31 -3.15 -18.07
N GLN A 9 8.68 -4.32 -18.13
CA GLN A 9 7.31 -4.41 -17.67
C GLN A 9 7.39 -3.99 -16.21
N VAL A 10 7.28 -2.68 -16.00
CA VAL A 10 6.89 -2.09 -14.74
C VAL A 10 5.60 -2.81 -14.45
N GLU A 11 5.67 -3.83 -13.60
CA GLU A 11 4.48 -4.48 -13.06
C GLU A 11 3.60 -3.32 -12.61
N SER A 12 2.51 -3.11 -13.36
CA SER A 12 1.57 -2.05 -13.06
C SER A 12 1.15 -2.29 -11.62
N SER A 13 1.61 -1.43 -10.72
CA SER A 13 1.46 -1.67 -9.29
C SER A 13 -0.01 -1.98 -9.02
N THR A 14 -0.28 -3.16 -8.43
CA THR A 14 -1.64 -3.55 -8.06
C THR A 14 -2.21 -2.55 -7.05
N PHE A 15 -1.34 -1.89 -6.30
CA PHE A 15 -1.61 -0.78 -5.41
C PHE A 15 -2.13 0.44 -6.16
N THR A 16 -3.22 1.00 -5.67
CA THR A 16 -3.63 2.33 -6.09
C THR A 16 -2.71 3.39 -5.48
N ARG A 17 -2.82 4.62 -6.01
CA ARG A 17 -2.15 5.77 -5.42
C ARG A 17 -2.56 6.00 -3.95
N ALA A 18 -3.84 5.86 -3.62
CA ALA A 18 -4.34 6.10 -2.28
C ALA A 18 -3.78 5.07 -1.28
N SER A 19 -3.78 3.79 -1.66
CA SER A 19 -3.14 2.73 -0.88
C SER A 19 -1.66 3.04 -0.60
N LEU A 20 -0.91 3.45 -1.63
CA LEU A 20 0.51 3.80 -1.47
C LEU A 20 0.72 4.95 -0.49
N GLU A 21 -0.15 5.97 -0.52
CA GLU A 21 -0.10 7.09 0.42
C GLU A 21 -0.38 6.65 1.86
N TYR A 22 -1.34 5.75 2.08
CA TYR A 22 -1.60 5.18 3.40
C TYR A 22 -0.44 4.31 3.90
N ARG A 23 0.16 3.48 3.04
CA ARG A 23 1.36 2.68 3.37
C ARG A 23 2.56 3.57 3.73
N ARG A 24 2.73 4.72 3.06
CA ARG A 24 3.75 5.73 3.43
C ARG A 24 3.48 6.34 4.81
N LYS A 25 2.23 6.68 5.13
CA LYS A 25 1.85 7.17 6.48
C LYS A 25 2.16 6.13 7.55
N ALA A 26 1.81 4.87 7.32
CA ALA A 26 2.14 3.76 8.22
C ALA A 26 3.66 3.63 8.42
N SER A 27 4.44 3.69 7.33
CA SER A 27 5.91 3.63 7.40
C SER A 27 6.50 4.78 8.24
N ALA A 28 6.03 6.01 8.04
CA ALA A 28 6.48 7.17 8.83
C ALA A 28 6.16 7.03 10.33
N LEU A 29 5.00 6.47 10.67
CA LEU A 29 4.62 6.20 12.05
C LEU A 29 5.50 5.11 12.68
N SER A 30 5.81 4.04 11.94
CA SER A 30 6.72 2.98 12.40
C SER A 30 8.14 3.49 12.61
N GLN A 31 8.65 4.36 11.72
CA GLN A 31 9.97 5.01 11.88
C GLN A 31 9.99 5.93 13.10
N ARG A 32 8.91 6.66 13.35
CA ARG A 32 8.79 7.47 14.58
C ARG A 32 8.76 6.59 15.82
N ALA A 33 8.06 5.46 15.78
CA ALA A 33 7.99 4.52 16.89
C ALA A 33 9.35 3.89 17.20
N SER A 34 10.22 3.66 16.20
CA SER A 34 11.54 3.04 16.42
C SER A 34 12.54 3.92 17.17
N VAL A 35 12.30 5.23 17.25
CA VAL A 35 13.16 6.18 17.98
C VAL A 35 12.49 6.74 19.24
N GLU A 36 11.26 6.31 19.54
CA GLU A 36 10.51 6.73 20.71
C GLU A 36 10.91 5.90 21.94
N ALA A 37 10.93 6.54 23.12
CA ALA A 37 11.34 5.89 24.37
C ALA A 37 10.16 5.51 25.27
N ASP A 38 9.03 6.23 25.17
CA ASP A 38 7.83 5.94 25.96
C ASP A 38 7.04 4.75 25.37
N PRO A 39 6.94 3.61 26.10
CA PRO A 39 6.23 2.43 25.60
C PRO A 39 4.76 2.68 25.25
N ARG A 40 4.10 3.63 25.93
CA ARG A 40 2.71 3.99 25.63
C ARG A 40 2.60 4.70 24.30
N LYS A 41 3.54 5.62 24.02
CA LYS A 41 3.61 6.32 22.73
C LYS A 41 3.99 5.37 21.59
N ILE A 42 4.96 4.48 21.81
CA ILE A 42 5.31 3.43 20.85
C ILE A 42 4.06 2.63 20.47
N ARG A 43 3.32 2.14 21.48
CA ARG A 43 2.09 1.37 21.26
C ARG A 43 1.06 2.17 20.45
N ALA A 44 0.82 3.43 20.80
CA ALA A 44 -0.13 4.29 20.09
C ALA A 44 0.28 4.54 18.63
N LEU A 45 1.57 4.80 18.37
CA LEU A 45 2.11 5.01 17.03
C LEU A 45 1.96 3.74 16.17
N LEU A 46 2.29 2.57 16.73
CA LEU A 46 2.16 1.30 16.03
C LEU A 46 0.69 0.93 15.76
N GLN A 47 -0.21 1.18 16.70
CA GLN A 47 -1.65 0.99 16.49
C GLN A 47 -2.17 1.87 15.35
N LEU A 48 -1.77 3.14 15.31
CA LEU A 48 -2.15 4.03 14.22
C LEU A 48 -1.54 3.60 12.88
N ALA A 49 -0.29 3.11 12.87
CA ALA A 49 0.35 2.58 11.66
C ALA A 49 -0.43 1.38 11.10
N ILE A 50 -0.85 0.46 11.98
CA ILE A 50 -1.68 -0.70 11.60
C ILE A 50 -3.00 -0.24 11.00
N SER A 51 -3.67 0.75 11.59
CA SER A 51 -4.91 1.29 11.02
C SER A 51 -4.73 1.83 9.60
N TRP A 52 -3.62 2.54 9.32
CA TRP A 52 -3.33 2.99 7.96
C TRP A 52 -3.07 1.86 6.97
N ILE A 53 -2.44 0.76 7.40
CA ILE A 53 -2.29 -0.43 6.56
C ILE A 53 -3.65 -1.05 6.23
N GLN A 54 -4.54 -1.17 7.21
CA GLN A 54 -5.88 -1.71 6.98
C GLN A 54 -6.69 -0.85 5.99
N VAL A 55 -6.57 0.48 6.07
CA VAL A 55 -7.22 1.36 5.07
C VAL A 55 -6.61 1.17 3.68
N ALA A 56 -5.29 0.96 3.57
CA ALA A 56 -4.64 0.68 2.29
C ALA A 56 -5.15 -0.62 1.65
N GLU A 57 -5.25 -1.68 2.45
CA GLU A 57 -5.73 -2.99 2.01
C GLU A 57 -7.20 -2.95 1.57
N ASN A 58 -8.04 -2.24 2.33
CA ASN A 58 -9.44 -2.05 1.95
C ASN A 58 -9.58 -1.27 0.64
N GLU A 59 -8.75 -0.24 0.44
CA GLU A 59 -8.77 0.52 -0.80
C GLU A 59 -8.38 -0.38 -1.99
N GLU A 60 -7.34 -1.20 -1.84
CA GLU A 60 -6.91 -2.13 -2.90
C GLU A 60 -7.99 -3.14 -3.25
N LEU A 61 -8.69 -3.65 -2.23
CA LEU A 61 -9.81 -4.57 -2.40
C LEU A 61 -10.93 -3.91 -3.23
N MET A 62 -11.35 -2.70 -2.86
CA MET A 62 -12.38 -1.94 -3.59
C MET A 62 -11.96 -1.66 -5.04
N ALA A 63 -10.70 -1.29 -5.26
CA ALA A 63 -10.18 -1.04 -6.60
C ALA A 63 -10.10 -2.31 -7.45
N SER A 64 -9.76 -3.45 -6.83
CA SER A 64 -9.77 -4.76 -7.48
C SER A 64 -11.19 -5.18 -7.90
N GLU A 65 -12.16 -5.06 -6.99
CA GLU A 65 -13.57 -5.35 -7.25
C GLU A 65 -14.12 -4.49 -8.39
N TYR A 66 -13.82 -3.19 -8.39
CA TYR A 66 -14.23 -2.30 -9.47
C TYR A 66 -13.67 -2.72 -10.84
N ARG A 67 -12.38 -3.07 -10.91
CA ARG A 67 -11.74 -3.55 -12.15
C ARG A 67 -12.38 -4.86 -12.62
N ALA A 68 -12.67 -5.78 -11.71
CA ALA A 68 -13.31 -7.06 -12.04
C ALA A 68 -14.74 -6.86 -12.58
N SER A 69 -15.55 -6.01 -11.94
CA SER A 69 -16.91 -5.70 -12.41
C SER A 69 -16.91 -4.98 -13.76
N ALA A 70 -15.98 -4.05 -13.99
CA ALA A 70 -15.85 -3.35 -15.27
C ALA A 70 -15.52 -4.31 -16.43
N HIS A 71 -14.72 -5.34 -16.16
CA HIS A 71 -14.40 -6.36 -17.14
C HIS A 71 -15.60 -7.26 -17.48
N MET A 72 -16.47 -7.55 -16.51
CA MET A 72 -17.69 -8.36 -16.74
C MET A 72 -18.78 -7.61 -17.52
N HIS A 73 -18.87 -6.29 -17.40
CA HIS A 73 -19.87 -5.46 -18.08
C HIS A 73 -19.49 -5.05 -19.52
N SER A 74 -18.31 -5.44 -20.00
CA SER A 74 -17.78 -5.06 -21.32
C SER A 74 -18.01 -6.12 -22.42
N PHE A 75 -18.98 -7.02 -22.26
CA PHE A 75 -19.35 -8.05 -23.25
C PHE A 75 -20.72 -7.78 -23.88
#